data_AF-A0A8K0L7K6-F1
#
_entry.id   AF-A0A8K0L7K6-F1
#
_cell.length_a   1.000
_cell.length_b   1.000
_cell.length_c   1.000
_cell.angle_alpha   90.00
_cell.angle_beta   90.00
_cell.angle_gamma   90.00
#
_symmetry.space_group_name_H-M   'P 1'
#
loop_
_entity.id
_entity.type
_entity.pdbx_description
1 polymer ?
#
loop_
_entity_poly.entity_id
_entity_poly.type
_entity_poly.pdbx_seq_one_letter_code
_entity_poly.pdbx_strand_id
1 'polypeptide(L)'
;MSENTTMHNLSPDPLLSSFLLKTSVIMEDQFQPAGRPRRNALERLRHRFYEPLFFLNILNPATGGHGAYSGHALRSCVRLVEWRSFLDSLAWLCDAKHGGKTVSALVGSRVEDGVRFILCSSHQNGKIHLHQVLDIITKANQEPSPPNDLGMQSKLIDLCINFSADKIRTYKRRLQRLLGAIRDHIGPDASNALGSIGNRDKSPMETCCEANKFPHRKILKEANDRPNCSLRIISKIVLALHFVSKLSKWHRVVPKLLGFARRHSYLLQNASCEWLKLSERTTMPSADEKTTVQSALRRMLPKEAQTQVSELQNHLHLQRDGKFEEYFIANYSDANLSLVAHAEVVLLEHVYDHDIRLVEDDRYIGCSKPSCYCCDLYMKYHPGDFVPRPSHGNVYVTWNFPLLPTCTNPKVYEHTLQVMNQVIQHVRRDVFRVVKNTSGRWEKAPDSASGICT
;
A
#
# COMPACT_ATOMS: atom_id res chain seq x y z
N MET A 1 -33.12 -48.53 -23.95
CA MET A 1 -32.95 -47.14 -24.39
C MET A 1 -32.55 -46.35 -23.15
N SER A 2 -31.26 -46.09 -23.01
CA SER A 2 -30.60 -45.60 -21.80
C SER A 2 -29.77 -44.37 -22.15
N GLU A 3 -30.11 -43.23 -21.57
CA GLU A 3 -29.45 -41.94 -21.77
C GLU A 3 -28.19 -41.83 -20.91
N ASN A 4 -27.05 -41.60 -21.55
CA ASN A 4 -25.77 -41.27 -20.94
C ASN A 4 -25.70 -39.76 -20.70
N THR A 5 -25.66 -39.34 -19.44
CA THR A 5 -25.37 -37.96 -19.04
C THR A 5 -23.87 -37.82 -18.75
N THR A 6 -23.15 -37.13 -19.63
CA THR A 6 -21.71 -36.86 -19.49
C THR A 6 -21.51 -35.69 -18.53
N MET A 7 -20.89 -35.93 -17.37
CA MET A 7 -20.47 -34.89 -16.44
C MET A 7 -19.35 -34.03 -17.05
N HIS A 8 -19.56 -32.72 -17.10
CA HIS A 8 -18.51 -31.75 -17.41
C HIS A 8 -17.61 -31.50 -16.19
N ASN A 9 -16.35 -31.90 -16.31
CA ASN A 9 -15.28 -31.61 -15.36
C ASN A 9 -15.00 -30.09 -15.30
N LEU A 10 -15.40 -29.45 -14.19
CA LEU A 10 -14.94 -28.12 -13.79
C LEU A 10 -13.50 -28.23 -13.28
N SER A 11 -12.55 -27.55 -13.94
CA SER A 11 -11.18 -27.44 -13.42
C SER A 11 -11.15 -26.61 -12.14
N PRO A 12 -10.40 -27.04 -11.09
CA PRO A 12 -10.32 -26.34 -9.82
C PRO A 12 -9.54 -25.02 -9.92
N ASP A 13 -9.93 -24.06 -9.07
CA ASP A 13 -9.29 -22.76 -8.88
C ASP A 13 -7.77 -22.92 -8.59
N PRO A 14 -6.87 -22.15 -9.21
CA PRO A 14 -5.43 -22.20 -8.94
C PRO A 14 -5.05 -21.85 -7.48
N LEU A 15 -5.92 -21.23 -6.69
CA LEU A 15 -5.76 -21.13 -5.23
C LEU A 15 -6.06 -22.46 -4.52
N LEU A 16 -6.95 -23.30 -5.06
CA LEU A 16 -7.29 -24.63 -4.53
C LEU A 16 -6.20 -25.67 -4.86
N SER A 17 -5.58 -25.62 -6.05
CA SER A 17 -4.56 -26.63 -6.42
C SER A 17 -3.24 -26.46 -5.68
N SER A 18 -2.82 -25.21 -5.43
CA SER A 18 -1.70 -24.89 -4.53
C SER A 18 -2.00 -25.20 -3.05
N PHE A 19 -3.28 -25.27 -2.67
CA PHE A 19 -3.75 -25.47 -1.30
C PHE A 19 -3.87 -26.95 -0.96
N LEU A 20 -4.43 -27.78 -1.85
CA LEU A 20 -4.56 -29.23 -1.65
C LEU A 20 -3.21 -29.93 -1.51
N LEU A 21 -2.18 -29.46 -2.23
CA LEU A 21 -0.80 -29.96 -2.11
C LEU A 21 -0.08 -29.51 -0.81
N LYS A 22 -0.58 -28.47 -0.13
CA LYS A 22 -0.05 -28.02 1.17
C LYS A 22 -0.81 -28.60 2.35
N THR A 23 -2.11 -28.87 2.20
CA THR A 23 -2.94 -29.46 3.27
C THR A 23 -2.63 -30.94 3.50
N SER A 24 -2.22 -31.69 2.47
CA SER A 24 -1.87 -33.11 2.63
C SER A 24 -0.58 -33.34 3.44
N VAL A 25 0.29 -32.33 3.56
CA VAL A 25 1.58 -32.45 4.28
C VAL A 25 1.48 -31.99 5.74
N ILE A 26 0.39 -31.33 6.14
CA ILE A 26 0.26 -30.71 7.48
C ILE A 26 -0.63 -31.55 8.44
N MET A 27 -1.32 -32.60 7.96
CA MET A 27 -2.27 -33.36 8.80
C MET A 27 -1.68 -34.51 9.65
N GLU A 28 -0.35 -34.64 9.79
CA GLU A 28 0.25 -35.71 10.60
C GLU A 28 1.12 -35.27 11.79
N ASP A 29 1.23 -33.98 12.09
CA ASP A 29 1.89 -33.54 13.33
C ASP A 29 0.88 -33.04 14.36
N GLN A 30 0.80 -33.77 15.47
CA GLN A 30 -0.09 -33.50 16.58
C GLN A 30 0.20 -32.10 17.16
N PHE A 31 -0.70 -31.15 16.90
CA PHE A 31 -0.70 -29.84 17.53
C PHE A 31 -0.89 -29.99 19.05
N GLN A 32 0.19 -29.80 19.81
CA GLN A 32 0.17 -29.68 21.27
C GLN A 32 0.27 -28.20 21.66
N PRO A 33 -0.83 -27.50 21.96
CA PRO A 33 -0.77 -26.12 22.41
C PRO A 33 -0.46 -26.10 23.90
N ALA A 34 0.81 -26.02 24.28
CA ALA A 34 1.22 -25.71 25.66
C ALA A 34 1.86 -24.31 25.68
N GLY A 35 1.03 -23.27 25.55
CA GLY A 35 1.49 -21.87 25.55
C GLY A 35 1.50 -21.29 26.97
N ARG A 36 2.62 -20.67 27.39
CA ARG A 36 2.68 -19.92 28.67
C ARG A 36 1.66 -18.76 28.66
N PRO A 37 1.04 -18.40 29.80
CA PRO A 37 0.09 -17.28 29.87
C PRO A 37 0.71 -15.94 29.43
N ARG A 38 -0.06 -15.12 28.69
CA ARG A 38 0.32 -13.77 28.18
C ARG A 38 0.63 -12.76 29.31
N ARG A 39 1.86 -12.77 29.85
CA ARG A 39 2.24 -11.99 31.05
C ARG A 39 2.63 -10.54 30.73
N ASN A 40 3.19 -10.26 29.55
CA ASN A 40 3.65 -8.91 29.17
C ASN A 40 2.52 -8.06 28.56
N ALA A 41 2.44 -6.77 28.95
CA ALA A 41 1.48 -5.82 28.39
C ALA A 41 1.61 -5.63 26.87
N LEU A 42 2.86 -5.63 26.35
CA LEU A 42 3.13 -5.54 24.92
C LEU A 42 2.60 -6.76 24.17
N GLU A 43 2.87 -7.96 24.67
CA GLU A 43 2.36 -9.20 24.10
C GLU A 43 0.83 -9.20 24.05
N ARG A 44 0.17 -8.80 25.14
CA ARG A 44 -1.29 -8.63 25.17
C ARG A 44 -1.79 -7.63 24.14
N LEU A 45 -1.11 -6.49 23.96
CA LEU A 45 -1.47 -5.49 22.94
C LEU A 45 -1.37 -6.08 21.53
N ARG A 46 -0.27 -6.78 21.22
CA ARG A 46 -0.04 -7.43 19.92
C ARG A 46 -1.20 -8.36 19.57
N HIS A 47 -1.55 -9.27 20.48
CA HIS A 47 -2.71 -10.15 20.27
C HIS A 47 -4.02 -9.37 20.09
N ARG A 48 -4.28 -8.36 20.94
CA ARG A 48 -5.50 -7.53 20.86
C ARG A 48 -5.62 -6.75 19.54
N PHE A 49 -4.53 -6.54 18.83
CA PHE A 49 -4.49 -5.91 17.51
C PHE A 49 -4.56 -6.92 16.37
N TYR A 50 -3.71 -7.95 16.37
CA TYR A 50 -3.62 -8.88 15.25
C TYR A 50 -4.89 -9.72 15.12
N GLU A 51 -5.48 -10.19 16.21
CA GLU A 51 -6.71 -11.00 16.18
C GLU A 51 -7.85 -10.31 15.38
N PRO A 52 -8.30 -9.07 15.72
CA PRO A 52 -9.31 -8.38 14.92
C PRO A 52 -8.80 -7.97 13.53
N LEU A 53 -7.51 -7.70 13.34
CA LEU A 53 -6.96 -7.36 12.03
C LEU A 53 -7.04 -8.55 11.06
N PHE A 54 -6.76 -9.76 11.52
CA PHE A 54 -6.93 -10.99 10.73
C PHE A 54 -8.40 -11.23 10.43
N PHE A 55 -9.30 -11.03 11.40
CA PHE A 55 -10.73 -11.14 11.14
C PHE A 55 -11.15 -10.20 10.02
N LEU A 56 -10.77 -8.92 10.14
CA LEU A 56 -11.08 -7.92 9.14
C LEU A 56 -10.47 -8.28 7.78
N ASN A 57 -9.21 -8.73 7.72
CA ASN A 57 -8.56 -9.10 6.47
C ASN A 57 -9.21 -10.33 5.80
N ILE A 58 -9.58 -11.35 6.59
CA ILE A 58 -10.25 -12.54 6.11
C ILE A 58 -11.61 -12.16 5.57
N LEU A 59 -12.39 -11.35 6.28
CA LEU A 59 -13.73 -10.93 5.86
C LEU A 59 -13.67 -9.98 4.66
N ASN A 60 -12.89 -8.91 4.80
CA ASN A 60 -12.80 -7.80 3.87
C ASN A 60 -11.36 -7.25 3.76
N PRO A 61 -10.56 -7.74 2.80
CA PRO A 61 -9.14 -7.37 2.69
C PRO A 61 -8.88 -5.92 2.27
N ALA A 62 -9.92 -5.19 1.85
CA ALA A 62 -9.91 -3.74 1.64
C ALA A 62 -11.15 -3.09 2.27
N THR A 63 -10.95 -2.08 3.10
CA THR A 63 -12.03 -1.33 3.76
C THR A 63 -12.25 0.01 3.05
N GLY A 64 -13.49 0.26 2.65
CA GLY A 64 -13.89 1.47 1.93
C GLY A 64 -13.95 1.27 0.41
N GLY A 65 -15.15 1.49 -0.16
CA GLY A 65 -15.26 1.82 -1.58
C GLY A 65 -14.51 3.12 -1.84
N HIS A 66 -13.94 3.27 -3.04
CA HIS A 66 -13.10 4.39 -3.48
C HIS A 66 -13.62 5.76 -3.02
N GLY A 67 -13.27 6.12 -1.79
CA GLY A 67 -13.49 7.44 -1.23
C GLY A 67 -12.45 8.32 -1.86
N ALA A 68 -12.72 8.78 -3.08
CA ALA A 68 -12.30 10.10 -3.47
C ALA A 68 -12.53 11.00 -2.25
N TYR A 69 -11.44 11.63 -1.82
CA TYR A 69 -11.41 12.66 -0.80
C TYR A 69 -12.78 13.38 -0.78
N SER A 70 -13.64 13.09 0.21
CA SER A 70 -14.73 14.02 0.49
C SER A 70 -14.02 15.27 0.96
N GLY A 71 -14.18 16.34 0.18
CA GLY A 71 -13.36 17.54 0.21
C GLY A 71 -13.38 18.28 1.54
N HIS A 72 -12.73 17.74 2.56
CA HIS A 72 -12.05 18.55 3.56
C HIS A 72 -10.65 18.89 3.06
N ALA A 73 -10.58 19.38 1.82
CA ALA A 73 -9.68 20.48 1.55
C ALA A 73 -10.20 21.65 2.39
N LEU A 74 -9.87 21.65 3.68
CA LEU A 74 -9.67 22.90 4.42
C LEU A 74 -8.84 23.75 3.48
N ARG A 75 -9.49 24.74 2.85
CA ARG A 75 -9.01 25.67 1.81
C ARG A 75 -7.49 25.73 1.77
N SER A 76 -6.86 24.70 1.19
CA SER A 76 -5.41 24.59 1.26
C SER A 76 -4.94 25.55 0.20
N CYS A 77 -4.15 26.54 0.60
CA CYS A 77 -3.64 27.50 -0.36
C CYS A 77 -2.87 26.73 -1.45
N VAL A 78 -2.88 27.26 -2.67
CA VAL A 78 -2.28 26.59 -3.85
C VAL A 78 -0.84 26.15 -3.55
N ARG A 79 -0.10 26.94 -2.77
CA ARG A 79 1.26 26.64 -2.31
C ARG A 79 1.36 25.30 -1.55
N LEU A 80 0.46 25.03 -0.60
CA LEU A 80 0.47 23.78 0.17
C LEU A 80 0.14 22.57 -0.72
N VAL A 81 -0.82 22.71 -1.63
CA VAL A 81 -1.16 21.62 -2.57
C VAL A 81 0.04 21.26 -3.45
N GLU A 82 0.76 22.27 -3.92
CA GLU A 82 1.99 22.09 -4.71
C GLU A 82 3.12 21.45 -3.91
N TRP A 83 3.34 21.92 -2.67
CA TRP A 83 4.35 21.36 -1.76
C TRP A 83 4.09 19.88 -1.45
N ARG A 84 2.85 19.54 -1.10
CA ARG A 84 2.44 18.14 -0.83
C ARG A 84 2.63 17.26 -2.05
N SER A 85 2.22 17.74 -3.24
CA SER A 85 2.42 17.02 -4.49
C SER A 85 3.90 16.87 -4.85
N PHE A 86 4.75 17.82 -4.48
CA PHE A 86 6.20 17.75 -4.66
C PHE A 86 6.82 16.68 -3.75
N LEU A 87 6.45 16.64 -2.47
CA LEU A 87 6.89 15.60 -1.54
C LEU A 87 6.45 14.19 -1.97
N ASP A 88 5.20 14.01 -2.38
CA ASP A 88 4.71 12.72 -2.91
C ASP A 88 5.47 12.30 -4.18
N SER A 89 5.81 13.27 -5.04
CA SER A 89 6.55 13.01 -6.27
C SER A 89 7.97 12.53 -5.97
N LEU A 90 8.69 13.22 -5.07
CA LEU A 90 10.01 12.81 -4.64
C LEU A 90 9.99 11.46 -3.93
N ALA A 91 9.05 11.24 -3.00
CA ALA A 91 8.88 9.95 -2.32
C ALA A 91 8.62 8.82 -3.33
N TRP A 92 7.80 9.07 -4.35
CA TRP A 92 7.52 8.10 -5.40
C TRP A 92 8.73 7.78 -6.29
N LEU A 93 9.52 8.79 -6.69
CA LEU A 93 10.74 8.59 -7.47
C LEU A 93 11.80 7.81 -6.68
N CYS A 94 11.82 7.94 -5.36
CA CYS A 94 12.73 7.21 -4.48
C CYS A 94 12.29 5.77 -4.14
N ASP A 95 11.14 5.29 -4.64
CA ASP A 95 10.66 3.92 -4.43
C ASP A 95 11.05 3.02 -5.62
N ALA A 96 12.26 2.47 -5.60
CA ALA A 96 12.82 1.66 -6.70
C ALA A 96 12.32 0.21 -6.79
N LYS A 97 11.71 -0.35 -5.74
CA LYS A 97 11.36 -1.79 -5.71
C LYS A 97 9.86 -2.01 -5.89
N HIS A 98 9.50 -3.15 -6.49
CA HIS A 98 8.10 -3.56 -6.58
C HIS A 98 7.75 -4.50 -5.40
N GLY A 99 6.61 -4.28 -4.74
CA GLY A 99 5.94 -5.35 -4.00
C GLY A 99 5.24 -4.98 -2.70
N GLY A 100 4.87 -3.71 -2.47
CA GLY A 100 4.23 -3.28 -1.21
C GLY A 100 5.16 -3.28 0.01
N LYS A 101 6.27 -4.03 -0.04
CA LYS A 101 7.33 -4.09 0.99
C LYS A 101 8.24 -2.86 1.03
N THR A 102 8.10 -1.95 0.05
CA THR A 102 8.87 -0.70 -0.05
C THR A 102 7.88 0.43 -0.27
N VAL A 103 7.51 1.08 0.83
CA VAL A 103 6.91 2.42 0.79
C VAL A 103 8.03 3.37 1.15
N SER A 104 8.12 4.48 0.41
CA SER A 104 9.01 5.58 0.75
C SER A 104 8.15 6.72 1.25
N ALA A 105 8.55 7.33 2.36
CA ALA A 105 7.93 8.52 2.92
C ALA A 105 8.97 9.64 3.01
N LEU A 106 8.54 10.89 2.88
CA LEU A 106 9.40 12.06 2.79
C LEU A 106 8.75 13.25 3.50
N VAL A 107 9.56 14.01 4.21
CA VAL A 107 9.22 15.34 4.73
C VAL A 107 10.33 16.33 4.40
N GLY A 108 9.99 17.62 4.34
CA GLY A 108 10.97 18.70 4.35
C GLY A 108 10.99 19.36 5.73
N SER A 109 12.12 19.26 6.41
CA SER A 109 12.41 19.95 7.67
C SER A 109 13.04 21.31 7.38
N ARG A 110 12.60 22.35 8.07
CA ARG A 110 13.25 23.66 8.05
C ARG A 110 14.52 23.60 8.90
N VAL A 111 15.64 24.06 8.33
CA VAL A 111 16.91 24.28 9.03
C VAL A 111 17.36 25.73 8.78
N GLU A 112 18.37 26.22 9.50
CA GLU A 112 18.81 27.62 9.44
C GLU A 112 19.11 28.08 8.01
N ASP A 113 19.84 27.25 7.24
CA ASP A 113 20.32 27.62 5.91
C ASP A 113 19.53 27.02 4.74
N GLY A 114 18.40 26.34 4.98
CA GLY A 114 17.62 25.72 3.89
C GLY A 114 16.63 24.65 4.32
N VAL A 115 16.43 23.65 3.47
CA VAL A 115 15.51 22.53 3.70
C VAL A 115 16.28 21.21 3.79
N ARG A 116 16.06 20.47 4.88
CA ARG A 116 16.52 19.09 5.01
C ARG A 116 15.41 18.13 4.64
N PHE A 117 15.58 17.40 3.54
CA PHE A 117 14.66 16.36 3.11
C PHE A 117 14.97 15.03 3.82
N ILE A 118 14.07 14.59 4.70
CA ILE A 118 14.22 13.35 5.47
C ILE A 118 13.43 12.25 4.76
N LEU A 119 14.14 11.32 4.13
CA LEU A 119 13.57 10.18 3.42
C LEU A 119 13.53 8.95 4.33
N CYS A 120 12.34 8.46 4.64
CA CYS A 120 12.16 7.15 5.25
C CYS A 120 11.95 6.08 4.18
N SER A 121 12.86 5.11 4.10
CA SER A 121 12.74 4.01 3.14
C SER A 121 13.54 2.78 3.58
N SER A 122 13.30 1.64 2.90
CA SER A 122 13.96 0.38 3.24
C SER A 122 15.46 0.31 2.88
N HIS A 123 15.95 1.22 2.03
CA HIS A 123 17.32 1.17 1.51
C HIS A 123 17.94 2.56 1.38
N GLN A 124 19.20 2.70 1.78
CA GLN A 124 19.96 3.94 1.70
C GLN A 124 20.12 4.47 0.27
N ASN A 125 20.05 3.60 -0.75
CA ASN A 125 20.11 4.01 -2.16
C ASN A 125 19.01 5.03 -2.53
N GLY A 126 17.87 5.01 -1.83
CA GLY A 126 16.84 6.04 -1.99
C GLY A 126 17.34 7.44 -1.66
N LYS A 127 18.19 7.60 -0.64
CA LYS A 127 18.80 8.90 -0.27
C LYS A 127 19.77 9.37 -1.34
N ILE A 128 20.60 8.47 -1.86
CA ILE A 128 21.56 8.79 -2.93
C ILE A 128 20.79 9.26 -4.16
N HIS A 129 19.73 8.55 -4.54
CA HIS A 129 18.88 8.94 -5.65
C HIS A 129 18.18 10.28 -5.40
N LEU A 130 17.62 10.50 -4.21
CA LEU A 130 17.02 11.77 -3.83
C LEU A 130 18.01 12.93 -3.97
N HIS A 131 19.25 12.77 -3.48
CA HIS A 131 20.29 13.77 -3.64
C HIS A 131 20.58 14.06 -5.11
N GLN A 132 20.70 13.03 -5.97
CA GLN A 132 20.92 13.22 -7.41
C GLN A 132 19.75 13.96 -8.09
N VAL A 133 18.51 13.63 -7.70
CA VAL A 133 17.31 14.32 -8.19
C VAL A 133 17.32 15.78 -7.75
N LEU A 134 17.58 16.08 -6.47
CA LEU A 134 17.63 17.43 -5.92
C LEU A 134 18.76 18.26 -6.57
N ASP A 135 19.93 17.66 -6.81
CA ASP A 135 21.06 18.32 -7.49
C ASP A 135 20.70 18.73 -8.93
N ILE A 136 20.09 17.82 -9.70
CA ILE A 136 19.67 18.12 -11.09
C ILE A 136 18.62 19.23 -11.12
N ILE A 137 17.60 19.18 -10.25
CA ILE A 137 16.50 20.17 -10.27
C ILE A 137 16.97 21.54 -9.76
N THR A 138 17.97 21.57 -8.88
CA THR A 138 18.57 22.82 -8.39
C THR A 138 19.42 23.48 -9.47
N LYS A 139 20.22 22.70 -10.20
CA LYS A 139 20.98 23.17 -11.37
C LYS A 139 20.05 23.69 -12.47
N ALA A 140 18.93 23.01 -12.69
CA ALA A 140 17.90 23.43 -13.65
C ALA A 140 17.28 24.80 -13.37
N ASN A 141 17.41 25.31 -12.14
CA ASN A 141 16.94 26.64 -11.75
C ASN A 141 18.01 27.72 -11.88
N GLN A 142 19.28 27.36 -11.98
CA GLN A 142 20.41 28.30 -12.04
C GLN A 142 20.77 28.69 -13.48
N GLU A 143 20.43 27.84 -14.46
CA GLU A 143 20.67 28.14 -15.86
C GLU A 143 19.57 29.08 -16.41
N PRO A 144 19.92 30.17 -17.13
CA PRO A 144 18.95 31.08 -17.77
C PRO A 144 18.22 30.45 -18.99
N SER A 145 18.25 29.13 -19.10
CA SER A 145 17.75 28.36 -20.24
C SER A 145 16.22 28.48 -20.36
N PRO A 146 15.67 28.45 -21.59
CA PRO A 146 14.24 28.58 -21.82
C PRO A 146 13.44 27.51 -21.07
N PRO A 147 12.15 27.76 -20.78
CA PRO A 147 11.29 26.93 -19.92
C PRO A 147 11.14 25.46 -20.34
N ASN A 148 11.57 25.10 -21.55
CA ASN A 148 11.58 23.74 -22.09
C ASN A 148 13.01 23.24 -22.36
N ASP A 149 13.92 23.28 -21.38
CA ASP A 149 15.15 22.50 -21.50
C ASP A 149 14.85 21.00 -21.50
N LEU A 150 14.56 20.49 -22.70
CA LEU A 150 14.32 19.09 -23.00
C LEU A 150 15.54 18.22 -22.60
N GLY A 151 16.75 18.81 -22.54
CA GLY A 151 17.97 18.15 -22.13
C GLY A 151 17.95 17.75 -20.66
N MET A 152 17.76 18.72 -19.74
CA MET A 152 17.67 18.41 -18.30
C MET A 152 16.46 17.55 -17.95
N GLN A 153 15.32 17.78 -18.62
CA GLN A 153 14.16 16.90 -18.44
C GLN A 153 14.47 15.46 -18.83
N SER A 154 15.10 15.23 -19.99
CA SER A 154 15.50 13.89 -20.43
C SER A 154 16.47 13.27 -19.43
N LYS A 155 17.50 14.00 -19.02
CA LYS A 155 18.51 13.53 -18.05
C LYS A 155 17.89 13.09 -16.73
N LEU A 156 16.91 13.84 -16.22
CA LEU A 156 16.23 13.49 -14.97
C LEU A 156 15.31 12.27 -15.15
N ILE A 157 14.62 12.17 -16.29
CA ILE A 157 13.81 10.99 -16.63
C ILE A 157 14.68 9.75 -16.73
N ASP A 158 15.82 9.83 -17.42
CA ASP A 158 16.81 8.76 -17.56
C ASP A 158 17.31 8.30 -16.19
N LEU A 159 17.71 9.23 -15.32
CA LEU A 159 18.15 8.94 -13.96
C LEU A 159 17.07 8.16 -13.17
N CYS A 160 15.82 8.63 -13.19
CA CYS A 160 14.74 8.04 -12.41
C CYS A 160 14.29 6.67 -12.95
N ILE A 161 14.28 6.50 -14.27
CA ILE A 161 13.93 5.23 -14.91
C ILE A 161 15.01 4.18 -14.65
N ASN A 162 16.29 4.56 -14.73
CA ASN A 162 17.40 3.66 -14.44
C ASN A 162 17.36 3.21 -12.97
N PHE A 163 17.10 4.14 -12.03
CA PHE A 163 16.92 3.80 -10.62
C PHE A 163 15.75 2.82 -10.38
N SER A 164 14.69 2.92 -11.19
CA SER A 164 13.47 2.10 -11.07
C SER A 164 13.40 0.90 -12.03
N ALA A 165 14.52 0.49 -12.64
CA ALA A 165 14.52 -0.49 -13.72
C ALA A 165 13.87 -1.84 -13.33
N ASP A 166 14.13 -2.35 -12.12
CA ASP A 166 13.53 -3.60 -11.63
C ASP A 166 12.01 -3.51 -11.43
N LYS A 167 11.55 -2.36 -10.93
CA LYS A 167 10.12 -2.07 -10.79
C LYS A 167 9.43 -2.02 -12.15
N ILE A 168 10.05 -1.40 -13.15
CA ILE A 168 9.58 -1.36 -14.53
C ILE A 168 9.52 -2.77 -15.14
N ARG A 169 10.60 -3.56 -15.04
CA ARG A 169 10.62 -4.96 -15.51
C ARG A 169 9.50 -5.79 -14.91
N THR A 170 9.19 -5.57 -13.62
CA THR A 170 8.12 -6.29 -12.94
C THR A 170 6.74 -5.86 -13.46
N TYR A 171 6.49 -4.56 -13.68
CA TYR A 171 5.25 -4.08 -14.29
C TYR A 171 5.07 -4.63 -15.71
N LYS A 172 6.13 -4.64 -16.52
CA LYS A 172 6.12 -5.26 -17.87
C LYS A 172 5.69 -6.72 -17.81
N ARG A 173 6.32 -7.52 -16.93
CA ARG A 173 6.00 -8.94 -16.76
C ARG A 173 4.54 -9.16 -16.35
N ARG A 174 3.99 -8.31 -15.47
CA ARG A 174 2.59 -8.39 -15.05
C ARG A 174 1.63 -7.99 -16.18
N LEU A 175 1.94 -6.94 -16.92
CA LEU A 175 1.18 -6.53 -18.10
C LEU A 175 1.14 -7.65 -19.14
N GLN A 176 2.29 -8.26 -19.46
CA GLN A 176 2.37 -9.39 -20.40
C GLN A 176 1.47 -10.56 -20.03
N ARG A 177 1.39 -10.91 -18.74
CA ARG A 177 0.51 -12.00 -18.27
C ARG A 177 -0.97 -11.69 -18.46
N LEU A 178 -1.35 -10.42 -18.34
CA LEU A 178 -2.73 -9.99 -18.54
C LEU A 178 -3.11 -9.99 -20.02
N LEU A 179 -2.17 -9.69 -20.91
CA LEU A 179 -2.43 -9.57 -22.35
C LEU A 179 -3.05 -10.82 -22.95
N GLY A 180 -2.57 -12.01 -22.57
CA GLY A 180 -3.14 -13.26 -23.07
C GLY A 180 -4.63 -13.42 -22.76
N ALA A 181 -5.12 -12.82 -21.67
CA ALA A 181 -6.52 -12.92 -21.26
C ALA A 181 -7.42 -11.78 -21.78
N ILE A 182 -6.84 -10.70 -22.32
CA ILE A 182 -7.61 -9.53 -22.79
C ILE A 182 -7.47 -9.26 -24.28
N ARG A 183 -6.50 -9.88 -24.97
CA ARG A 183 -6.19 -9.63 -26.38
C ARG A 183 -7.42 -9.65 -27.28
N ASP A 184 -8.26 -10.67 -27.12
CA ASP A 184 -9.42 -10.89 -28.00
C ASP A 184 -10.60 -9.96 -27.62
N HIS A 185 -10.47 -9.23 -26.50
CA HIS A 185 -11.46 -8.30 -25.96
C HIS A 185 -11.11 -6.83 -26.15
N ILE A 186 -9.98 -6.53 -26.79
CA ILE A 186 -9.55 -5.16 -27.14
C ILE A 186 -9.32 -5.03 -28.65
N GLY A 187 -9.18 -3.80 -29.16
CA GLY A 187 -8.89 -3.57 -30.58
C GLY A 187 -7.49 -4.09 -30.97
N PRO A 188 -7.25 -4.45 -32.24
CA PRO A 188 -5.95 -4.96 -32.69
C PRO A 188 -4.82 -3.96 -32.44
N ASP A 189 -5.06 -2.66 -32.67
CA ASP A 189 -4.09 -1.59 -32.38
C ASP A 189 -3.73 -1.52 -30.89
N ALA A 190 -4.73 -1.63 -30.02
CA ALA A 190 -4.55 -1.62 -28.58
C ALA A 190 -3.77 -2.86 -28.12
N SER A 191 -4.10 -4.02 -28.65
CA SER A 191 -3.39 -5.27 -28.40
C SER A 191 -1.92 -5.17 -28.82
N ASN A 192 -1.67 -4.69 -30.03
CA ASN A 192 -0.31 -4.53 -30.56
C ASN A 192 0.49 -3.53 -29.72
N ALA A 193 -0.09 -2.38 -29.39
CA ALA A 193 0.56 -1.37 -28.55
C ALA A 193 0.86 -1.88 -27.14
N LEU A 194 -0.09 -2.58 -26.49
CA LEU A 194 0.16 -3.17 -25.18
C LEU A 194 1.20 -4.31 -25.25
N GLY A 195 1.17 -5.12 -26.31
CA GLY A 195 2.19 -6.14 -26.59
C GLY A 195 3.59 -5.54 -26.73
N SER A 196 3.67 -4.42 -27.45
CA SER A 196 4.86 -3.60 -27.65
C SER A 196 5.43 -3.08 -26.32
N ILE A 197 4.58 -2.49 -25.47
CA ILE A 197 4.94 -2.00 -24.12
C ILE A 197 5.37 -3.17 -23.22
N GLY A 198 4.69 -4.31 -23.34
CA GLY A 198 4.98 -5.50 -22.58
C GLY A 198 6.30 -6.17 -22.97
N ASN A 199 6.79 -5.99 -24.19
CA ASN A 199 7.92 -6.73 -24.77
C ASN A 199 9.15 -6.75 -23.85
N ARG A 200 9.71 -7.94 -23.60
CA ARG A 200 10.84 -8.15 -22.68
C ARG A 200 12.14 -7.52 -23.16
N ASP A 201 12.35 -7.47 -24.46
CA ASP A 201 13.62 -7.05 -25.05
C ASP A 201 13.80 -5.53 -25.04
N LYS A 202 12.69 -4.78 -24.92
CA LYS A 202 12.76 -3.32 -24.81
C LYS A 202 13.41 -2.86 -23.52
N SER A 203 14.21 -1.81 -23.63
CA SER A 203 14.75 -1.12 -22.46
C SER A 203 13.63 -0.54 -21.58
N PRO A 204 13.92 -0.28 -20.29
CA PRO A 204 13.00 0.45 -19.41
C PRO A 204 12.59 1.81 -19.98
N MET A 205 13.52 2.52 -20.64
CA MET A 205 13.27 3.84 -21.24
C MET A 205 12.24 3.77 -22.36
N GLU A 206 12.48 2.94 -23.37
CA GLU A 206 11.55 2.76 -24.51
C GLU A 206 10.15 2.38 -24.02
N THR A 207 10.10 1.49 -23.02
CA THR A 207 8.84 1.03 -22.44
C THR A 207 8.05 2.17 -21.79
N CYS A 208 8.71 3.02 -21.01
CA CYS A 208 8.06 4.16 -20.36
C CYS A 208 7.63 5.22 -21.38
N CYS A 209 8.43 5.44 -22.42
CA CYS A 209 8.12 6.38 -23.51
C CYS A 209 6.86 5.94 -24.27
N GLU A 210 6.75 4.65 -24.64
CA GLU A 210 5.57 4.12 -25.30
C GLU A 210 4.34 4.15 -24.40
N ALA A 211 4.48 3.75 -23.13
CA ALA A 211 3.39 3.83 -22.16
C ALA A 211 2.87 5.27 -21.99
N ASN A 212 3.75 6.27 -22.06
CA ASN A 212 3.36 7.68 -21.97
C ASN A 212 2.51 8.14 -23.17
N LYS A 213 2.78 7.60 -24.37
CA LYS A 213 2.03 7.89 -25.60
C LYS A 213 0.74 7.06 -25.72
N PHE A 214 0.52 6.09 -24.83
CA PHE A 214 -0.60 5.16 -24.93
C PHE A 214 -1.97 5.85 -24.69
N PRO A 215 -3.00 5.63 -25.54
CA PRO A 215 -4.29 6.33 -25.44
C PRO A 215 -5.24 5.68 -24.42
N HIS A 216 -4.91 5.77 -23.13
CA HIS A 216 -5.61 5.12 -22.01
C HIS A 216 -7.15 5.27 -22.05
N ARG A 217 -7.65 6.51 -22.23
CA ARG A 217 -9.09 6.82 -22.20
C ARG A 217 -9.86 6.20 -23.38
N LYS A 218 -9.23 6.15 -24.55
CA LYS A 218 -9.82 5.59 -25.77
C LYS A 218 -10.10 4.09 -25.56
N ILE A 219 -9.10 3.36 -25.06
CA ILE A 219 -9.20 1.91 -24.85
C ILE A 219 -10.22 1.54 -23.78
N LEU A 220 -10.29 2.31 -22.68
CA LEU A 220 -11.29 2.05 -21.65
C LEU A 220 -12.72 2.26 -22.18
N LYS A 221 -12.93 3.32 -22.97
CA LYS A 221 -14.22 3.58 -23.60
C LYS A 221 -14.59 2.46 -24.58
N GLU A 222 -13.67 2.07 -25.46
CA GLU A 222 -13.86 0.95 -26.39
C GLU A 222 -14.18 -0.38 -25.69
N ALA A 223 -13.59 -0.64 -24.52
CA ALA A 223 -13.86 -1.86 -23.75
C ALA A 223 -15.25 -1.84 -23.09
N ASN A 224 -15.70 -0.67 -22.62
CA ASN A 224 -17.03 -0.51 -22.02
C ASN A 224 -18.16 -0.55 -23.05
N ASP A 225 -17.91 -0.04 -24.26
CA ASP A 225 -18.91 0.02 -25.33
C ASP A 225 -19.10 -1.33 -26.05
N ARG A 226 -18.29 -2.36 -25.74
CA ARG A 226 -18.39 -3.69 -26.36
C ARG A 226 -19.55 -4.52 -25.76
N PRO A 227 -20.51 -4.98 -26.59
CA PRO A 227 -21.52 -5.92 -26.13
C PRO A 227 -20.87 -7.26 -25.72
N ASN A 228 -21.33 -7.85 -24.61
CA ASN A 228 -20.89 -9.15 -24.06
C ASN A 228 -19.50 -9.21 -23.38
N CYS A 229 -18.92 -8.09 -22.95
CA CYS A 229 -17.69 -8.12 -22.14
C CYS A 229 -18.02 -8.41 -20.66
N SER A 230 -17.55 -9.54 -20.12
CA SER A 230 -17.79 -9.85 -18.70
C SER A 230 -17.08 -8.86 -17.76
N LEU A 231 -17.66 -8.60 -16.58
CA LEU A 231 -17.05 -7.76 -15.54
C LEU A 231 -15.62 -8.21 -15.16
N ARG A 232 -15.34 -9.53 -15.22
CA ARG A 232 -14.01 -10.08 -14.97
C ARG A 232 -12.98 -9.65 -16.02
N ILE A 233 -13.39 -9.55 -17.29
CA ILE A 233 -12.52 -9.11 -18.38
C ILE A 233 -12.29 -7.61 -18.28
N ILE A 234 -13.34 -6.82 -18.02
CA ILE A 234 -13.23 -5.37 -17.80
C ILE A 234 -12.24 -5.09 -16.66
N SER A 235 -12.34 -5.80 -15.53
CA SER A 235 -11.39 -5.68 -14.42
C SER A 235 -9.93 -5.96 -14.85
N LYS A 236 -9.68 -6.99 -15.68
CA LYS A 236 -8.35 -7.26 -16.23
C LYS A 236 -7.86 -6.16 -17.18
N ILE A 237 -8.74 -5.58 -17.99
CA ILE A 237 -8.42 -4.45 -18.87
C ILE A 237 -8.04 -3.23 -18.02
N VAL A 238 -8.85 -2.89 -17.02
CA VAL A 238 -8.56 -1.80 -16.07
C VAL A 238 -7.21 -2.03 -15.38
N LEU A 239 -6.93 -3.26 -14.96
CA LEU A 239 -5.65 -3.62 -14.35
C LEU A 239 -4.47 -3.51 -15.34
N ALA A 240 -4.65 -3.84 -16.61
CA ALA A 240 -3.63 -3.65 -17.64
C ALA A 240 -3.36 -2.15 -17.85
N LEU A 241 -4.40 -1.32 -17.99
CA LEU A 241 -4.29 0.14 -18.11
C LEU A 241 -3.67 0.79 -16.88
N HIS A 242 -3.89 0.20 -15.70
CA HIS A 242 -3.23 0.59 -14.46
C HIS A 242 -1.71 0.39 -14.54
N PHE A 243 -1.22 -0.73 -15.08
CA PHE A 243 0.22 -0.93 -15.29
C PHE A 243 0.79 0.03 -16.33
N VAL A 244 0.08 0.32 -17.43
CA VAL A 244 0.52 1.33 -18.41
C VAL A 244 0.59 2.73 -17.77
N SER A 245 -0.37 3.07 -16.91
CA SER A 245 -0.35 4.33 -16.16
C SER A 245 0.84 4.42 -15.21
N LYS A 246 1.24 3.30 -14.59
CA LYS A 246 2.46 3.23 -13.77
C LYS A 246 3.71 3.40 -14.63
N LEU A 247 3.77 2.77 -15.80
CA LEU A 247 4.89 2.87 -16.74
C LEU A 247 5.07 4.28 -17.32
N SER A 248 3.98 5.03 -17.51
CA SER A 248 4.04 6.43 -17.97
C SER A 248 4.38 7.45 -16.88
N LYS A 249 4.36 7.06 -15.60
CA LYS A 249 4.36 8.02 -14.49
C LYS A 249 5.64 8.86 -14.40
N TRP A 250 6.82 8.33 -14.74
CA TRP A 250 8.08 9.11 -14.77
C TRP A 250 7.99 10.32 -15.70
N HIS A 251 7.49 10.14 -16.92
CA HIS A 251 7.29 11.24 -17.88
C HIS A 251 6.24 12.27 -17.43
N ARG A 252 5.32 11.89 -16.52
CA ARG A 252 4.27 12.79 -15.99
C ARG A 252 4.71 13.54 -14.73
N VAL A 253 5.53 12.91 -13.89
CA VAL A 253 5.98 13.46 -12.60
C VAL A 253 7.13 14.45 -12.80
N VAL A 254 8.12 14.11 -13.63
CA VAL A 254 9.32 14.94 -13.80
C VAL A 254 9.01 16.38 -14.27
N PRO A 255 8.16 16.62 -15.28
CA PRO A 255 7.84 18.00 -15.69
C PRO A 255 7.17 18.82 -14.59
N LYS A 256 6.31 18.19 -13.79
CA LYS A 256 5.66 18.85 -12.64
C LYS A 256 6.67 19.22 -11.56
N LEU A 257 7.62 18.33 -11.30
CA LEU A 257 8.69 18.52 -10.32
C LEU A 257 9.62 19.67 -10.74
N LEU A 258 10.00 19.75 -12.02
CA LEU A 258 10.76 20.89 -12.56
C LEU A 258 9.95 22.20 -12.50
N GLY A 259 8.66 22.15 -12.84
CA GLY A 259 7.76 23.31 -12.73
C GLY A 259 7.58 23.80 -11.28
N PHE A 260 7.60 22.89 -10.30
CA PHE A 260 7.64 23.24 -8.88
C PHE A 260 8.98 23.88 -8.52
N ALA A 261 10.09 23.23 -8.89
CA ALA A 261 11.45 23.68 -8.57
C ALA A 261 11.70 25.13 -9.03
N ARG A 262 11.24 25.50 -10.24
CA ARG A 262 11.41 26.86 -10.78
C ARG A 262 10.66 27.92 -9.98
N ARG A 263 9.46 27.60 -9.51
CA ARG A 263 8.59 28.54 -8.77
C ARG A 263 8.96 28.64 -7.29
N HIS A 264 9.56 27.60 -6.75
CA HIS A 264 9.91 27.48 -5.33
C HIS A 264 11.41 27.23 -5.13
N SER A 265 12.25 27.90 -5.93
CA SER A 265 13.70 27.70 -5.92
C SER A 265 14.34 27.98 -4.55
N TYR A 266 13.76 28.89 -3.76
CA TYR A 266 14.17 29.18 -2.38
C TYR A 266 14.10 27.96 -1.44
N LEU A 267 13.20 27.00 -1.67
CA LEU A 267 13.12 25.75 -0.89
C LEU A 267 14.21 24.74 -1.25
N LEU A 268 14.88 24.95 -2.37
CA LEU A 268 15.92 24.05 -2.90
C LEU A 268 17.34 24.60 -2.67
N GLN A 269 17.46 25.88 -2.31
CA GLN A 269 18.73 26.48 -1.90
C GLN A 269 19.25 25.75 -0.66
N ASN A 270 20.50 25.27 -0.73
CA ASN A 270 21.16 24.47 0.29
C ASN A 270 20.35 23.25 0.76
N ALA A 271 19.54 22.67 -0.14
CA ALA A 271 18.80 21.47 0.17
C ALA A 271 19.74 20.31 0.53
N SER A 272 19.44 19.61 1.61
CA SER A 272 20.20 18.44 2.05
C SER A 272 19.31 17.22 2.20
N CYS A 273 19.90 16.03 2.18
CA CYS A 273 19.17 14.77 2.32
C CYS A 273 19.58 14.02 3.58
N GLU A 274 18.59 13.50 4.30
CA GLU A 274 18.75 12.59 5.42
C GLU A 274 18.02 11.26 5.12
N TRP A 275 18.55 10.15 5.63
CA TRP A 275 17.90 8.85 5.51
C TRP A 275 17.48 8.34 6.87
N LEU A 276 16.18 8.10 7.02
CA LEU A 276 15.62 7.38 8.15
C LEU A 276 15.42 5.91 7.75
N LYS A 277 16.16 5.01 8.39
CA LYS A 277 16.03 3.57 8.18
C LYS A 277 14.71 3.08 8.75
N LEU A 278 14.02 2.19 8.03
CA LEU A 278 12.84 1.50 8.54
C LEU A 278 13.17 0.61 9.74
N SER A 279 12.23 0.51 10.68
CA SER A 279 12.30 -0.41 11.81
C SER A 279 12.54 -1.85 11.35
N GLU A 280 13.24 -2.61 12.19
CA GLU A 280 13.53 -4.00 11.91
C GLU A 280 12.27 -4.84 11.80
N ARG A 281 12.36 -5.89 10.98
CA ARG A 281 11.27 -6.83 10.79
C ARG A 281 11.11 -7.68 12.04
N THR A 282 9.88 -7.87 12.48
CA THR A 282 9.57 -8.77 13.60
C THR A 282 8.70 -9.92 13.16
N THR A 283 8.63 -10.97 13.96
CA THR A 283 7.77 -12.14 13.72
C THR A 283 6.40 -11.93 14.32
N MET A 284 5.39 -12.67 13.85
CA MET A 284 4.08 -12.73 14.49
C MET A 284 4.16 -13.13 15.98
N PRO A 285 3.25 -12.63 16.85
CA PRO A 285 3.10 -13.18 18.19
C PRO A 285 2.70 -14.66 18.11
N SER A 286 3.32 -15.51 18.92
CA SER A 286 3.04 -16.95 18.95
C SER A 286 1.58 -17.23 19.26
N ALA A 287 0.96 -18.16 18.54
CA ALA A 287 -0.35 -18.65 18.89
C ALA A 287 -0.29 -19.40 20.24
N ASP A 288 -1.32 -19.25 21.07
CA ASP A 288 -1.50 -19.99 22.31
C ASP A 288 -2.88 -20.67 22.31
N GLU A 289 -3.20 -21.41 23.37
CA GLU A 289 -4.52 -22.06 23.55
C GLU A 289 -5.70 -21.08 23.47
N LYS A 290 -5.45 -19.78 23.64
CA LYS A 290 -6.46 -18.71 23.60
C LYS A 290 -6.50 -18.01 22.25
N THR A 291 -5.71 -18.40 21.26
CA THR A 291 -5.75 -17.92 19.87
C THR A 291 -6.78 -18.71 19.05
N THR A 292 -8.03 -18.68 19.52
CA THR A 292 -9.21 -19.28 18.87
C THR A 292 -10.17 -18.19 18.43
N VAL A 293 -11.07 -18.46 17.47
CA VAL A 293 -12.08 -17.48 17.05
C VAL A 293 -12.96 -17.02 18.22
N GLN A 294 -13.44 -17.98 19.03
CA GLN A 294 -14.30 -17.70 20.18
C GLN A 294 -13.62 -16.80 21.22
N SER A 295 -12.39 -17.15 21.62
CA SER A 295 -11.63 -16.36 22.59
C SER A 295 -11.27 -14.96 22.08
N ALA A 296 -11.00 -14.82 20.78
CA ALA A 296 -10.79 -13.51 20.15
C ALA A 296 -12.06 -12.65 20.22
N LEU A 297 -13.23 -13.21 19.85
CA LEU A 297 -14.52 -12.52 19.97
C LEU A 297 -14.81 -12.08 21.40
N ARG A 298 -14.61 -12.95 22.40
CA ARG A 298 -14.76 -12.61 23.82
C ARG A 298 -13.91 -11.40 24.23
N ARG A 299 -12.68 -11.29 23.71
CA ARG A 299 -11.77 -10.15 23.97
C ARG A 299 -12.13 -8.88 23.21
N MET A 300 -12.86 -8.99 22.11
CA MET A 300 -13.30 -7.87 21.29
C MET A 300 -14.57 -7.23 21.83
N LEU A 301 -15.47 -8.02 22.42
CA LEU A 301 -16.73 -7.56 22.98
C LEU A 301 -16.58 -7.02 24.42
N PRO A 302 -17.39 -6.03 24.81
CA PRO A 302 -17.53 -5.62 26.20
C PRO A 302 -18.22 -6.74 27.02
N LYS A 303 -18.21 -6.64 28.36
CA LYS A 303 -18.72 -7.72 29.25
C LYS A 303 -20.22 -7.95 29.07
N GLU A 304 -20.95 -6.89 28.76
CA GLU A 304 -22.41 -6.86 28.64
C GLU A 304 -22.88 -7.54 27.34
N ALA A 305 -21.99 -7.67 26.35
CA ALA A 305 -22.30 -8.26 25.04
C ALA A 305 -21.75 -9.70 24.88
N GLN A 306 -21.27 -10.33 25.95
CA GLN A 306 -20.65 -11.67 25.87
C GLN A 306 -21.61 -12.77 25.41
N THR A 307 -22.92 -12.58 25.62
CA THR A 307 -23.98 -13.48 25.13
C THR A 307 -24.01 -13.55 23.60
N GLN A 308 -23.53 -12.53 22.89
CA GLN A 308 -23.52 -12.47 21.41
C GLN A 308 -22.36 -13.26 20.78
N VAL A 309 -21.41 -13.80 21.56
CA VAL A 309 -20.21 -14.45 21.01
C VAL A 309 -20.56 -15.64 20.12
N SER A 310 -21.45 -16.52 20.56
CA SER A 310 -21.84 -17.72 19.78
C SER A 310 -22.53 -17.34 18.48
N GLU A 311 -23.40 -16.33 18.51
CA GLU A 311 -24.09 -15.81 17.33
C GLU A 311 -23.09 -15.22 16.32
N LEU A 312 -22.15 -14.39 16.78
CA LEU A 312 -21.11 -13.80 15.92
C LEU A 312 -20.17 -14.86 15.35
N GLN A 313 -19.82 -15.88 16.13
CA GLN A 313 -19.01 -17.01 15.65
C GLN A 313 -19.72 -17.76 14.52
N ASN A 314 -21.03 -18.00 14.66
CA ASN A 314 -21.84 -18.62 13.60
C ASN A 314 -21.88 -17.77 12.34
N HIS A 315 -22.04 -16.44 12.46
CA HIS A 315 -21.98 -15.53 11.31
C HIS A 315 -20.64 -15.59 10.58
N LEU A 316 -19.51 -15.61 11.31
CA LEU A 316 -18.18 -15.75 10.72
C LEU A 316 -18.02 -17.09 9.98
N HIS A 317 -18.52 -18.18 10.57
CA HIS A 317 -18.49 -19.51 9.97
C HIS A 317 -19.24 -19.54 8.64
N LEU A 318 -20.45 -18.95 8.59
CA LEU A 318 -21.26 -18.88 7.37
C LEU A 318 -20.62 -18.03 6.26
N GLN A 319 -19.94 -16.93 6.60
CA GLN A 319 -19.31 -16.04 5.60
C GLN A 319 -18.09 -16.66 4.88
N ARG A 320 -17.60 -17.82 5.31
CA ARG A 320 -16.44 -18.52 4.72
C ARG A 320 -16.70 -20.00 4.46
N ASP A 321 -17.94 -20.40 4.20
CA ASP A 321 -18.32 -21.79 3.92
C ASP A 321 -17.79 -22.77 4.99
N GLY A 322 -17.81 -22.32 6.24
CA GLY A 322 -17.32 -23.05 7.40
C GLY A 322 -15.81 -22.97 7.67
N LYS A 323 -15.01 -22.40 6.77
CA LYS A 323 -13.54 -22.44 6.84
C LYS A 323 -12.90 -21.24 7.55
N PHE A 324 -13.69 -20.37 8.18
CA PHE A 324 -13.17 -19.15 8.81
C PHE A 324 -12.08 -19.44 9.85
N GLU A 325 -12.33 -20.42 10.73
CA GLU A 325 -11.41 -20.77 11.81
C GLU A 325 -10.10 -21.38 11.29
N GLU A 326 -10.19 -22.26 10.28
CA GLU A 326 -9.03 -22.80 9.57
C GLU A 326 -8.18 -21.68 8.96
N TYR A 327 -8.81 -20.74 8.25
CA TYR A 327 -8.11 -19.59 7.68
C TYR A 327 -7.48 -18.71 8.76
N PHE A 328 -8.19 -18.47 9.86
CA PHE A 328 -7.67 -17.66 10.95
C PHE A 328 -6.41 -18.29 11.56
N ILE A 329 -6.48 -19.57 11.95
CA ILE A 329 -5.36 -20.27 12.59
C ILE A 329 -4.17 -20.42 11.64
N ALA A 330 -4.42 -20.83 10.39
CA ALA A 330 -3.37 -21.03 9.40
C ALA A 330 -2.62 -19.73 9.06
N ASN A 331 -3.33 -18.62 8.90
CA ASN A 331 -2.69 -17.34 8.59
C ASN A 331 -2.08 -16.68 9.82
N TYR A 332 -2.67 -16.80 11.01
CA TYR A 332 -2.11 -16.22 12.23
C TYR A 332 -0.81 -16.91 12.65
N SER A 333 -0.74 -18.23 12.44
CA SER A 333 0.40 -19.08 12.84
C SER A 333 1.46 -19.22 11.76
N ASP A 334 1.33 -18.52 10.63
CA ASP A 334 2.32 -18.58 9.55
C ASP A 334 3.63 -17.92 9.96
N ALA A 335 4.64 -18.75 10.25
CA ALA A 335 5.98 -18.33 10.62
C ALA A 335 6.71 -17.50 9.54
N ASN A 336 6.23 -17.52 8.29
CA ASN A 336 6.79 -16.73 7.19
C ASN A 336 6.32 -15.27 7.20
N LEU A 337 5.35 -14.91 8.06
CA LEU A 337 4.87 -13.54 8.17
C LEU A 337 5.91 -12.64 8.83
N SER A 338 6.49 -11.76 8.01
CA SER A 338 7.41 -10.72 8.43
C SER A 338 6.66 -9.41 8.64
N LEU A 339 6.54 -9.00 9.91
CA LEU A 339 5.91 -7.77 10.33
C LEU A 339 6.85 -6.58 10.13
N VAL A 340 6.32 -5.47 9.62
CA VAL A 340 7.11 -4.24 9.42
C VAL A 340 6.24 -3.00 9.58
N ALA A 341 6.80 -1.97 10.21
CA ALA A 341 6.18 -0.66 10.24
C ALA A 341 6.40 0.03 8.89
N HIS A 342 5.34 0.63 8.34
CA HIS A 342 5.46 1.33 7.07
C HIS A 342 6.17 2.68 7.25
N ALA A 343 6.88 3.13 6.22
CA ALA A 343 7.68 4.37 6.24
C ALA A 343 6.89 5.60 6.70
N GLU A 344 5.61 5.62 6.36
CA GLU A 344 4.65 6.68 6.66
C GLU A 344 4.55 6.96 8.17
N VAL A 345 4.36 5.90 8.97
CA VAL A 345 4.20 6.02 10.42
C VAL A 345 5.55 6.08 11.14
N VAL A 346 6.59 5.49 10.56
CA VAL A 346 7.97 5.59 11.09
C VAL A 346 8.47 7.04 10.99
N LEU A 347 8.27 7.68 9.84
CA LEU A 347 8.66 9.07 9.64
C LEU A 347 7.81 10.04 10.47
N LEU A 348 6.52 9.75 10.59
CA LEU A 348 5.61 10.51 11.44
C LEU A 348 6.09 10.54 12.90
N GLU A 349 6.39 9.38 13.48
CA GLU A 349 6.90 9.29 14.86
C GLU A 349 8.25 9.99 15.00
N HIS A 350 9.15 9.84 14.02
CA HIS A 350 10.42 10.55 14.04
C HIS A 350 10.25 12.08 14.07
N VAL A 351 9.32 12.62 13.27
CA VAL A 351 8.98 14.05 13.27
C VAL A 351 8.41 14.48 14.62
N TYR A 352 7.51 13.68 15.19
CA TYR A 352 6.85 13.99 16.46
C TYR A 352 7.81 13.93 17.65
N ASP A 353 8.58 12.85 17.78
CA ASP A 353 9.50 12.60 18.90
C ASP A 353 10.64 13.63 18.98
N HIS A 354 11.06 14.18 17.84
CA HIS A 354 12.17 15.14 17.76
C HIS A 354 11.70 16.59 17.57
N ASP A 355 10.39 16.86 17.64
CA ASP A 355 9.77 18.18 17.41
C ASP A 355 10.30 18.86 16.12
N ILE A 356 10.33 18.09 15.03
CA ILE A 356 10.91 18.55 13.76
C ILE A 356 10.00 19.63 13.16
N ARG A 357 10.54 20.83 12.98
CA ARG A 357 9.85 21.94 12.29
C ARG A 357 9.76 21.68 10.80
N LEU A 358 8.54 21.44 10.32
CA LEU A 358 8.27 21.18 8.92
C LEU A 358 8.15 22.48 8.12
N VAL A 359 8.53 22.41 6.85
CA VAL A 359 8.34 23.50 5.89
C VAL A 359 6.86 23.88 5.83
N GLU A 360 6.58 25.19 5.82
CA GLU A 360 5.21 25.75 5.80
C GLU A 360 4.36 25.40 7.03
N ASP A 361 4.97 24.90 8.12
CA ASP A 361 4.29 24.31 9.28
C ASP A 361 3.26 23.23 8.87
N ASP A 362 3.46 22.63 7.69
CA ASP A 362 2.56 21.66 7.10
C ASP A 362 2.93 20.25 7.56
N ARG A 363 2.13 19.68 8.47
CA ARG A 363 2.31 18.33 9.02
C ARG A 363 1.92 17.23 8.03
N TYR A 364 2.26 17.38 6.76
CA TYR A 364 2.03 16.41 5.70
C TYR A 364 3.24 15.51 5.51
N ILE A 365 3.00 14.19 5.47
CA ILE A 365 4.02 13.19 5.16
C ILE A 365 3.86 12.74 3.70
N GLY A 366 4.75 13.18 2.82
CA GLY A 366 4.69 12.79 1.40
C GLY A 366 5.07 11.34 1.20
N CYS A 367 4.33 10.60 0.37
CA CYS A 367 4.48 9.15 0.26
C CYS A 367 4.42 8.64 -1.17
N SER A 368 5.10 7.52 -1.44
CA SER A 368 5.10 6.90 -2.77
C SER A 368 3.72 6.30 -3.15
N LYS A 369 2.83 6.10 -2.17
CA LYS A 369 1.52 5.46 -2.31
C LYS A 369 0.51 6.07 -1.33
N PRO A 370 -0.80 5.95 -1.61
CA PRO A 370 -1.84 6.24 -0.61
C PRO A 370 -1.65 5.41 0.65
N SER A 371 -2.18 5.89 1.77
CA SER A 371 -2.12 5.19 3.05
C SER A 371 -2.78 3.82 2.98
N CYS A 372 -2.20 2.83 3.67
CA CYS A 372 -2.94 1.62 3.99
C CYS A 372 -3.92 1.86 5.14
N TYR A 373 -4.83 0.91 5.38
CA TYR A 373 -5.81 1.00 6.45
C TYR A 373 -5.18 1.29 7.82
N CYS A 374 -4.13 0.54 8.19
CA CYS A 374 -3.48 0.73 9.48
C CYS A 374 -2.72 2.06 9.58
N CYS A 375 -2.04 2.50 8.51
CA CYS A 375 -1.36 3.80 8.49
C CYS A 375 -2.35 4.95 8.62
N ASP A 376 -3.48 4.88 7.91
CA ASP A 376 -4.55 5.88 7.96
C ASP A 376 -5.14 6.00 9.37
N LEU A 377 -5.49 4.87 9.99
CA LEU A 377 -5.98 4.86 11.37
C LEU A 377 -4.94 5.37 12.36
N TYR A 378 -3.68 4.97 12.20
CA TYR A 378 -2.61 5.40 13.09
C TYR A 378 -2.45 6.93 13.04
N MET A 379 -2.35 7.50 11.84
CA MET A 379 -2.28 8.96 11.65
C MET A 379 -3.48 9.68 12.23
N LYS A 380 -4.68 9.14 12.00
CA LYS A 380 -5.93 9.72 12.49
C LYS A 380 -6.02 9.82 14.01
N TYR A 381 -5.48 8.83 14.72
CA TYR A 381 -5.52 8.77 16.19
C TYR A 381 -4.24 9.28 16.85
N HIS A 382 -3.25 9.69 16.05
CA HIS A 382 -2.00 10.20 16.55
C HIS A 382 -2.17 11.66 17.04
N PRO A 383 -1.65 12.03 18.23
CA PRO A 383 -1.83 13.38 18.81
C PRO A 383 -1.07 14.49 18.09
N GLY A 384 -0.16 14.15 17.18
CA GLY A 384 0.67 15.12 16.46
C GLY A 384 0.01 15.88 15.32
N ASP A 385 -1.32 15.85 15.18
CA ASP A 385 -2.12 16.61 14.21
C ASP A 385 -1.59 16.58 12.76
N PHE A 386 -1.23 15.38 12.28
CA PHE A 386 -0.73 15.19 10.93
C PHE A 386 -1.86 15.30 9.88
N VAL A 387 -1.52 15.86 8.72
CA VAL A 387 -2.48 16.10 7.64
C VAL A 387 -2.97 14.77 7.05
N PRO A 388 -4.30 14.55 6.99
CA PRO A 388 -4.87 13.35 6.39
C PRO A 388 -4.52 13.20 4.90
N ARG A 389 -4.26 11.96 4.49
CA ARG A 389 -3.92 11.62 3.10
C ARG A 389 -4.94 10.67 2.49
N PRO A 390 -5.02 10.58 1.15
CA PRO A 390 -5.79 9.52 0.52
C PRO A 390 -5.35 8.14 1.02
N SER A 391 -6.32 7.27 1.30
CA SER A 391 -6.09 5.89 1.72
C SER A 391 -6.65 4.95 0.67
N HIS A 392 -5.91 3.88 0.35
CA HIS A 392 -6.42 2.81 -0.52
C HIS A 392 -7.15 1.72 0.30
N GLY A 393 -7.19 1.83 1.64
CA GLY A 393 -8.01 0.97 2.50
C GLY A 393 -7.57 -0.50 2.63
N ASN A 394 -6.44 -0.91 2.02
CA ASN A 394 -6.02 -2.32 2.10
C ASN A 394 -5.54 -2.65 3.51
N VAL A 395 -6.02 -3.78 4.01
CA VAL A 395 -5.69 -4.31 5.34
C VAL A 395 -4.46 -5.21 5.21
N TYR A 396 -3.33 -4.79 5.75
CA TYR A 396 -2.09 -5.57 5.75
C TYR A 396 -1.88 -6.22 7.13
N VAL A 397 -2.09 -7.54 7.22
CA VAL A 397 -1.80 -8.31 8.44
C VAL A 397 -0.31 -8.32 8.82
N THR A 398 0.56 -7.97 7.86
CA THR A 398 2.00 -7.79 8.07
C THR A 398 2.39 -6.40 8.57
N TRP A 399 1.43 -5.51 8.80
CA TRP A 399 1.71 -4.17 9.34
C TRP A 399 2.11 -4.28 10.81
N ASN A 400 3.09 -3.48 11.23
CA ASN A 400 3.58 -3.41 12.61
C ASN A 400 3.50 -2.00 13.17
N PHE A 401 3.43 -1.91 14.50
CA PHE A 401 3.54 -0.65 15.21
C PHE A 401 4.95 -0.07 15.04
N PRO A 402 5.12 1.26 14.88
CA PRO A 402 6.41 1.87 14.57
C PRO A 402 7.48 1.72 15.66
N LEU A 403 7.10 1.66 16.94
CA LEU A 403 8.00 1.97 18.06
C LEU A 403 8.27 0.84 19.08
N LEU A 404 7.58 -0.30 19.02
CA LEU A 404 7.49 -1.20 20.18
C LEU A 404 8.49 -2.36 20.34
N PRO A 405 9.28 -2.82 19.34
CA PRO A 405 10.27 -3.87 19.61
C PRO A 405 11.58 -3.35 20.24
N THR A 406 11.90 -2.06 20.11
CA THR A 406 13.23 -1.51 20.40
C THR A 406 13.25 -0.34 21.38
N CYS A 407 12.10 0.19 21.78
CA CYS A 407 12.06 1.38 22.62
C CYS A 407 12.02 1.05 24.11
N THR A 408 13.10 1.43 24.81
CA THR A 408 13.19 1.39 26.28
C THR A 408 12.65 2.66 26.94
N ASN A 409 12.30 3.70 26.17
CA ASN A 409 11.80 4.96 26.69
C ASN A 409 10.33 4.81 27.14
N PRO A 410 10.02 5.00 28.44
CA PRO A 410 8.67 4.84 28.96
C PRO A 410 7.63 5.76 28.31
N LYS A 411 8.02 7.00 27.94
CA LYS A 411 7.08 7.98 27.34
C LYS A 411 6.65 7.54 25.94
N VAL A 412 7.60 7.11 25.13
CA VAL A 412 7.35 6.61 23.76
C VAL A 412 6.52 5.32 23.82
N TYR A 413 6.80 4.45 24.79
CA TYR A 413 6.01 3.26 25.05
C TYR A 413 4.55 3.60 25.40
N GLU A 414 4.34 4.51 26.34
CA GLU A 414 3.00 4.95 26.77
C GLU A 414 2.22 5.61 25.63
N HIS A 415 2.86 6.53 24.89
CA HIS A 415 2.30 7.15 23.69
C HIS A 415 1.83 6.10 22.67
N THR A 416 2.69 5.13 22.33
CA THR A 416 2.33 4.09 21.36
C THR A 416 1.17 3.23 21.88
N LEU A 417 1.13 2.91 23.17
CA LEU A 417 0.01 2.20 23.77
C LEU A 417 -1.31 2.99 23.65
N GLN A 418 -1.28 4.30 23.90
CA GLN A 418 -2.46 5.16 23.82
C GLN A 418 -3.02 5.20 22.40
N VAL A 419 -2.18 5.51 21.41
CA VAL A 419 -2.56 5.53 19.99
C VAL A 419 -3.08 4.16 19.55
N MET A 420 -2.38 3.08 19.92
CA MET A 420 -2.76 1.74 19.48
C MET A 420 -4.05 1.23 20.12
N ASN A 421 -4.37 1.62 21.36
CA ASN A 421 -5.67 1.27 21.93
C ASN A 421 -6.83 1.89 21.14
N GLN A 422 -6.68 3.13 20.66
CA GLN A 422 -7.68 3.79 19.81
C GLN A 422 -7.81 3.09 18.45
N VAL A 423 -6.68 2.78 17.80
CA VAL A 423 -6.65 2.01 16.55
C VAL A 423 -7.34 0.65 16.74
N ILE A 424 -7.00 -0.12 17.79
CA ILE A 424 -7.62 -1.42 18.09
C ILE A 424 -9.13 -1.29 18.26
N GLN A 425 -9.61 -0.28 18.99
CA GLN A 425 -11.05 -0.05 19.14
C GLN A 425 -11.72 0.26 17.80
N HIS A 426 -11.06 0.99 16.90
CA HIS A 426 -11.56 1.21 15.55
C HIS A 426 -11.64 -0.09 14.74
N VAL A 427 -10.57 -0.88 14.69
CA VAL A 427 -10.56 -2.16 13.96
C VAL A 427 -11.66 -3.08 14.46
N ARG A 428 -11.88 -3.16 15.78
CA ARG A 428 -12.97 -3.95 16.37
C ARG A 428 -14.34 -3.52 15.88
N ARG A 429 -14.61 -2.20 15.85
CA ARG A 429 -15.88 -1.66 15.33
C ARG A 429 -16.08 -2.01 13.87
N ASP A 430 -15.02 -1.94 13.06
CA ASP A 430 -15.10 -2.30 11.64
C ASP A 430 -15.34 -3.79 11.42
N VAL A 431 -14.70 -4.67 12.21
CA VAL A 431 -15.01 -6.11 12.19
C VAL A 431 -16.49 -6.32 12.49
N PHE A 432 -17.02 -5.77 13.57
CA PHE A 432 -18.43 -5.98 13.91
C PHE A 432 -19.38 -5.38 12.86
N ARG A 433 -19.01 -4.26 12.23
CA ARG A 433 -19.79 -3.70 11.12
C ARG A 433 -19.84 -4.67 9.93
N VAL A 434 -18.71 -5.27 9.55
CA VAL A 434 -18.62 -6.22 8.43
C VAL A 434 -19.30 -7.55 8.76
N VAL A 435 -19.22 -8.01 10.01
CA VAL A 435 -19.92 -9.25 10.43
C VAL A 435 -21.44 -9.05 10.42
N LYS A 436 -21.93 -7.88 10.88
CA LYS A 436 -23.37 -7.58 10.94
C LYS A 436 -23.98 -7.19 9.60
N ASN A 437 -23.22 -6.48 8.77
CA ASN A 437 -23.68 -6.08 7.45
C ASN A 437 -23.22 -7.15 6.45
N THR A 438 -24.16 -7.95 5.95
CA THR A 438 -23.98 -8.99 4.90
C THR A 438 -23.54 -8.43 3.53
N SER A 439 -22.95 -7.24 3.49
CA SER A 439 -22.47 -6.61 2.26
C SER A 439 -21.32 -7.42 1.66
N GLY A 440 -21.34 -7.57 0.33
CA GLY A 440 -20.36 -8.35 -0.41
C GLY A 440 -18.90 -7.98 -0.10
N ARG A 441 -18.02 -8.97 -0.23
CA ARG A 441 -16.57 -8.83 -0.03
C ARG A 441 -15.97 -7.84 -1.04
N TRP A 442 -15.13 -6.92 -0.57
CA TRP A 442 -14.35 -6.06 -1.45
C TRP A 442 -12.98 -6.71 -1.73
N GLU A 443 -12.61 -6.79 -3.01
CA GLU A 443 -11.27 -7.23 -3.39
C GLU A 443 -10.22 -6.18 -3.01
N LYS A 444 -8.95 -6.59 -2.88
CA LYS A 444 -7.85 -5.66 -2.62
C LYS A 444 -7.79 -4.61 -3.73
N ALA A 445 -7.90 -3.34 -3.37
CA ALA A 445 -7.69 -2.26 -4.31
C ALA A 445 -6.20 -2.20 -4.71
N PRO A 446 -5.87 -1.76 -5.94
CA PRO A 446 -4.48 -1.47 -6.29
C PRO A 446 -3.88 -0.48 -5.30
N ASP A 447 -2.66 -0.76 -4.80
CA ASP A 447 -1.95 0.02 -3.77
C ASP A 447 -1.41 1.38 -4.26
N SER A 448 -1.99 1.96 -5.31
CA SER A 448 -1.42 3.12 -5.99
C SER A 448 -2.46 3.94 -6.74
N ALA A 449 -2.36 5.26 -6.62
CA ALA A 449 -3.18 6.22 -7.33
C ALA A 449 -2.70 6.34 -8.79
N SER A 450 -3.20 5.46 -9.68
CA SER A 450 -3.03 5.63 -11.13
C SER A 450 -4.05 6.57 -11.76
N GLY A 451 -4.99 7.13 -10.97
CA GLY A 451 -6.09 7.97 -11.46
C GLY A 451 -7.10 7.22 -12.33
N ILE A 452 -6.94 5.91 -12.49
CA ILE A 452 -7.91 5.01 -13.11
C ILE A 452 -8.61 4.32 -11.93
N CYS A 453 -9.83 4.75 -11.62
CA CYS A 453 -10.67 4.05 -10.66
C CYS A 453 -11.21 2.77 -11.31
N THR A 454 -11.21 1.69 -10.54
CA THR A 454 -11.94 0.44 -10.83
C THR A 454 -13.43 0.64 -10.64
#